data_AF-A0A2E7H2E6-F1
#
_entry.id   AF-A0A2E7H2E6-F1
#
_cell.length_a   1.000
_cell.length_b   1.000
_cell.length_c   1.000
_cell.angle_alpha   90.00
_cell.angle_beta   90.00
_cell.angle_gamma   90.00
#
_symmetry.space_group_name_H-M   'P 1'
#
loop_
_entity.id
_entity.type
_entity.pdbx_description
1 polymer ?
#
loop_
_entity_poly.entity_id
_entity_poly.type
_entity_poly.pdbx_seq_one_letter_code
_entity_poly.pdbx_strand_id
1 'polypeptide(L)'
;MAQKRTTANGGRCLMLMPPFELHHPTTVEEAVDLAAALMKKNEAFDWVAGGTDVLPNYKWRINPKPHVISLAGIDSAHALSRNEIGCMVPLSSLTDENDVHPLLVEAAAKVASYLVRKSATVGGNLCL
;
A
#
# COMPACT_ATOMS: atom_id res chain seq x y z
N MET A 1 3.61 26.18 11.53
CA MET A 1 4.31 27.03 10.54
C MET A 1 3.38 27.29 9.38
N ALA A 2 3.14 28.57 9.05
CA ALA A 2 2.11 28.99 8.11
C ALA A 2 2.53 28.72 6.65
N GLN A 3 1.70 28.00 5.90
CA GLN A 3 1.85 27.83 4.46
C GLN A 3 1.54 29.16 3.76
N LYS A 4 2.54 29.72 3.08
CA LYS A 4 2.35 30.83 2.13
C LYS A 4 1.44 30.34 1.01
N ARG A 5 0.27 30.97 0.87
CA ARG A 5 -0.64 30.79 -0.26
C ARG A 5 0.02 31.37 -1.50
N THR A 6 0.45 30.52 -2.42
CA THR A 6 0.80 30.93 -3.79
C THR A 6 -0.47 31.35 -4.53
N THR A 7 -0.42 32.53 -5.14
CA THR A 7 -1.50 33.16 -5.88
C THR A 7 -1.90 32.33 -7.11
N ALA A 8 -3.20 32.12 -7.25
CA ALA A 8 -3.82 31.35 -8.31
C ALA A 8 -3.75 32.10 -9.66
N ASN A 9 -3.08 31.51 -10.64
CA ASN A 9 -3.49 31.66 -12.04
C ASN A 9 -4.58 30.62 -12.31
N GLY A 10 -5.65 31.02 -13.00
CA GLY A 10 -6.93 30.30 -13.17
C GLY A 10 -6.92 28.93 -13.86
N GLY A 11 -6.07 28.00 -13.43
CA GLY A 11 -6.21 26.57 -13.67
C GLY A 11 -6.90 25.93 -12.47
N ARG A 12 -7.83 24.99 -12.70
CA ARG A 12 -8.39 24.14 -11.64
C ARG A 12 -7.23 23.59 -10.80
N CYS A 13 -7.25 23.86 -9.49
CA CYS A 13 -6.35 23.21 -8.54
C CYS A 13 -6.76 21.74 -8.42
N LEU A 14 -6.39 20.93 -9.43
CA LEU A 14 -6.47 19.50 -9.34
C LEU A 14 -5.40 19.09 -8.33
N MET A 15 -5.80 18.48 -7.21
CA MET A 15 -4.84 17.85 -6.29
C MET A 15 -4.18 16.68 -7.03
N LEU A 16 -3.14 17.01 -7.80
CA LEU A 16 -2.30 16.05 -8.50
C LEU A 16 -1.24 15.54 -7.52
N MET A 17 -1.29 14.23 -7.31
CA MET A 17 -0.23 13.47 -6.67
C MET A 17 1.09 13.69 -7.44
N PRO A 18 2.26 13.77 -6.76
CA PRO A 18 3.55 13.75 -7.44
C PRO A 18 3.64 12.55 -8.40
N PRO A 19 4.24 12.72 -9.59
CA PRO A 19 4.39 11.61 -10.52
C PRO A 19 5.35 10.57 -9.95
N PHE A 20 5.03 9.31 -10.21
CA PHE A 20 5.90 8.17 -9.95
C PHE A 20 5.69 7.11 -11.05
N GLU A 21 6.69 6.27 -11.25
CA GLU A 21 6.59 5.06 -12.06
C GLU A 21 6.04 3.93 -11.20
N LEU A 22 4.96 3.28 -11.68
CA LEU A 22 4.37 2.13 -11.02
C LEU A 22 4.85 0.84 -11.69
N HIS A 23 5.47 -0.03 -10.92
CA HIS A 23 5.95 -1.32 -11.36
C HIS A 23 4.96 -2.43 -10.97
N HIS A 24 4.83 -3.44 -11.83
CA HIS A 24 3.83 -4.50 -11.71
C HIS A 24 4.47 -5.90 -11.77
N PRO A 25 5.32 -6.28 -10.81
CA PRO A 25 5.82 -7.65 -10.73
C PRO A 25 4.67 -8.64 -10.48
N THR A 26 4.84 -9.86 -10.96
CA THR A 26 3.87 -10.96 -10.82
C THR A 26 4.35 -12.06 -9.87
N THR A 27 5.62 -12.01 -9.49
CA THR A 27 6.24 -12.93 -8.51
C THR A 27 6.99 -12.16 -7.43
N VAL A 28 7.28 -12.84 -6.32
CA VAL A 28 8.08 -12.25 -5.22
C VAL A 28 9.50 -12.01 -5.71
N GLU A 29 10.05 -12.93 -6.49
CA GLU A 29 11.38 -12.86 -7.06
C GLU A 29 11.52 -11.63 -7.97
N GLU A 30 10.56 -11.40 -8.88
CA GLU A 30 10.54 -10.20 -9.72
C GLU A 30 10.49 -8.91 -8.91
N ALA A 31 9.68 -8.89 -7.84
CA ALA A 31 9.54 -7.73 -6.98
C ALA A 31 10.85 -7.40 -6.23
N VAL A 32 11.53 -8.44 -5.72
CA VAL A 32 12.82 -8.32 -5.02
C VAL A 32 13.94 -7.92 -5.99
N ASP A 33 14.00 -8.53 -7.18
CA ASP A 33 15.00 -8.20 -8.20
C ASP A 33 14.86 -6.75 -8.68
N LEU A 34 13.63 -6.28 -8.85
CA LEU A 34 13.34 -4.90 -9.19
C LEU A 34 13.81 -3.93 -8.08
N ALA A 35 13.46 -4.21 -6.82
CA ALA A 35 13.92 -3.41 -5.69
C ALA A 35 15.45 -3.36 -5.63
N ALA A 36 16.13 -4.51 -5.79
CA ALA A 36 17.58 -4.58 -5.83
C ALA A 36 18.19 -3.78 -6.99
N ALA A 37 17.55 -3.78 -8.17
CA ALA A 37 17.99 -2.98 -9.32
C ALA A 37 17.87 -1.47 -9.05
N LEU A 38 16.77 -1.01 -8.44
CA LEU A 38 16.58 0.39 -8.05
C LEU A 38 17.60 0.81 -6.99
N MET A 39 17.84 -0.03 -5.98
CA MET A 39 18.87 0.21 -4.95
C MET A 39 20.27 0.36 -5.55
N LYS A 40 20.65 -0.49 -6.51
CA LYS A 40 21.95 -0.40 -7.22
C LYS A 40 22.11 0.93 -7.97
N LYS A 41 21.03 1.51 -8.45
CA LYS A 41 21.00 2.83 -9.12
C LYS A 41 20.88 4.00 -8.16
N ASN A 42 20.77 3.74 -6.85
CA ASN A 42 20.45 4.74 -5.83
C ASN A 42 19.12 5.47 -6.09
N GLU A 43 18.16 4.75 -6.70
CA GLU A 43 16.80 5.23 -6.95
C GLU A 43 15.88 4.84 -5.78
N ALA A 44 15.19 5.82 -5.21
CA ALA A 44 14.28 5.58 -4.09
C ALA A 44 12.95 5.00 -4.57
N PHE A 45 12.39 4.08 -3.80
CA PHE A 45 11.11 3.45 -4.09
C PHE A 45 10.32 3.15 -2.82
N ASP A 46 9.01 3.03 -2.95
CA ASP A 46 8.11 2.50 -1.92
C ASP A 46 7.40 1.24 -2.44
N TRP A 47 6.97 0.37 -1.52
CA TRP A 47 6.07 -0.73 -1.82
C TRP A 47 4.62 -0.25 -1.74
N VAL A 48 3.75 -0.70 -2.64
CA VAL A 48 2.31 -0.48 -2.52
C VAL A 48 1.55 -1.81 -2.46
N ALA A 49 0.87 -2.00 -1.34
CA ALA A 49 -0.12 -3.04 -1.15
C ALA A 49 -1.52 -2.45 -1.43
N GLY A 50 -2.35 -2.32 -0.38
CA GLY A 50 -3.68 -1.70 -0.45
C GLY A 50 -3.74 -0.21 -0.76
N GLY A 51 -2.61 0.49 -0.71
CA GLY A 51 -2.50 1.93 -0.99
C GLY A 51 -3.12 2.86 0.06
N THR A 52 -3.71 2.34 1.14
CA THR A 52 -4.49 3.12 2.11
C THR A 52 -3.67 4.07 2.97
N ASP A 53 -2.35 3.93 2.99
CA ASP A 53 -1.43 4.82 3.69
C ASP A 53 -0.50 5.57 2.73
N VAL A 54 0.22 4.84 1.87
CA VAL A 54 1.19 5.45 0.93
C VAL A 54 0.53 6.43 -0.04
N LEU A 55 -0.67 6.16 -0.57
CA LEU A 55 -1.30 7.06 -1.54
C LEU A 55 -1.82 8.35 -0.90
N PRO A 56 -2.47 8.34 0.28
CA PRO A 56 -2.70 9.57 1.04
C PRO A 56 -1.41 10.36 1.32
N ASN A 57 -0.32 9.70 1.72
CA ASN A 57 0.96 10.38 1.97
C ASN A 57 1.46 11.08 0.70
N TYR A 58 1.43 10.40 -0.45
CA TYR A 58 1.83 10.98 -1.72
C TYR A 58 0.92 12.15 -2.13
N LYS A 59 -0.40 12.01 -1.96
CA LYS A 59 -1.38 13.09 -2.22
C LYS A 59 -1.05 14.35 -1.42
N TRP A 60 -0.59 14.20 -0.18
CA TRP A 60 -0.17 15.30 0.69
C TRP A 60 1.32 15.67 0.55
N ARG A 61 2.04 15.08 -0.42
CA ARG A 61 3.46 15.29 -0.69
C ARG A 61 4.37 14.96 0.50
N ILE A 62 3.96 13.98 1.32
CA ILE A 62 4.74 13.44 2.43
C ILE A 62 5.62 12.33 1.86
N ASN A 63 6.95 12.56 1.84
CA ASN A 63 7.99 11.61 1.41
C ASN A 63 7.70 10.81 0.10
N PRO A 64 7.22 11.44 -0.99
CA PRO A 64 6.95 10.71 -2.23
C PRO A 64 8.24 10.16 -2.85
N LYS A 65 8.18 8.93 -3.38
CA LYS A 65 9.28 8.31 -4.13
C LYS A 65 8.99 8.29 -5.63
N PRO A 66 10.03 8.37 -6.48
CA PRO A 66 9.88 8.33 -7.93
C PRO A 66 9.44 6.96 -8.47
N HIS A 67 9.66 5.88 -7.72
CA HIS A 67 9.21 4.53 -8.08
C HIS A 67 8.31 3.95 -7.00
N VAL A 68 7.33 3.16 -7.43
CA VAL A 68 6.44 2.41 -6.55
C VAL A 68 6.31 0.99 -7.08
N ILE A 69 6.53 -0.01 -6.22
CA ILE A 69 6.44 -1.42 -6.60
C ILE A 69 5.11 -1.99 -6.08
N SER A 70 4.21 -2.35 -7.00
CA SER A 70 2.91 -2.93 -6.66
C SER A 70 3.03 -4.42 -6.31
N LEU A 71 2.51 -4.78 -5.14
CA LEU A 71 2.40 -6.18 -4.72
C LEU A 71 1.09 -6.84 -5.19
N ALA A 72 0.17 -6.06 -5.79
CA ALA A 72 -1.16 -6.54 -6.13
C ALA A 72 -1.18 -7.67 -7.17
N GLY A 73 -0.17 -7.73 -8.05
CA GLY A 73 -0.05 -8.74 -9.11
C GLY A 73 0.58 -10.06 -8.66
N ILE A 74 1.03 -10.18 -7.41
CA ILE A 74 1.70 -11.38 -6.90
C ILE A 74 0.66 -12.33 -6.31
N ASP A 75 0.18 -13.30 -7.10
CA ASP A 75 -0.93 -14.19 -6.71
C ASP A 75 -0.65 -14.94 -5.40
N SER A 76 0.58 -15.41 -5.18
CA SER A 76 0.97 -16.10 -3.94
C SER A 76 0.87 -15.21 -2.69
N ALA A 77 0.88 -13.88 -2.84
CA ALA A 77 0.75 -12.95 -1.73
C ALA A 77 -0.69 -12.82 -1.20
N HIS A 78 -1.68 -13.40 -1.90
CA HIS A 78 -3.10 -13.35 -1.54
C HIS A 78 -3.61 -14.62 -0.84
N ALA A 79 -2.73 -15.59 -0.56
CA ALA A 79 -3.10 -16.84 0.08
C ALA A 79 -3.80 -16.59 1.43
N LEU A 80 -4.92 -17.27 1.66
CA LEU A 80 -5.62 -17.26 2.95
C LEU A 80 -6.06 -18.68 3.27
N SER A 81 -5.51 -19.22 4.36
CA SER A 81 -5.90 -20.49 4.96
C SER A 81 -5.79 -20.39 6.48
N ARG A 82 -6.20 -21.44 7.18
CA ARG A 82 -6.05 -21.55 8.63
C ARG A 82 -4.63 -21.27 9.13
N ASN A 83 -3.62 -21.65 8.34
CA ASN A 83 -2.21 -21.63 8.73
C ASN A 83 -1.39 -20.60 7.94
N GLU A 84 -2.00 -19.84 7.05
CA GLU A 84 -1.33 -18.93 6.14
C GLU A 84 -2.18 -17.68 5.90
N ILE A 85 -1.58 -16.51 6.11
CA ILE A 85 -2.18 -15.22 5.79
C ILE A 85 -1.17 -14.46 4.94
N GLY A 86 -1.45 -14.36 3.65
CA GLY A 86 -0.66 -13.63 2.69
C GLY A 86 -0.65 -12.13 2.97
N CYS A 87 0.45 -11.46 2.61
CA CYS A 87 0.62 -10.03 2.91
C CYS A 87 -0.38 -9.13 2.18
N MET A 88 -0.96 -9.59 1.07
CA MET A 88 -1.99 -8.88 0.30
C MET A 88 -3.43 -9.20 0.74
N VAL A 89 -3.63 -10.09 1.71
CA VAL A 89 -4.98 -10.37 2.24
C VAL A 89 -5.59 -9.08 2.81
N PRO A 90 -6.77 -8.65 2.35
CA PRO A 90 -7.46 -7.49 2.92
C PRO A 90 -7.84 -7.73 4.38
N LEU A 91 -7.74 -6.70 5.22
CA LEU A 91 -8.14 -6.78 6.63
C LEU A 91 -9.62 -7.15 6.79
N SER A 92 -10.46 -6.78 5.83
CA SER A 92 -11.89 -7.17 5.81
C SER A 92 -12.14 -8.65 5.51
N SER A 93 -11.14 -9.38 4.99
CA SER A 93 -11.22 -10.82 4.75
C SER A 93 -10.86 -11.66 5.98
N LEU A 94 -10.34 -11.04 7.04
CA LEU A 94 -10.08 -11.70 8.31
C LEU A 94 -11.38 -11.85 9.09
N THR A 95 -12.01 -13.02 8.96
CA THR A 95 -13.29 -13.33 9.61
C THR A 95 -13.26 -14.73 10.21
N ASP A 96 -14.17 -15.01 11.15
CA ASP A 96 -14.29 -16.32 11.79
C ASP A 96 -14.68 -17.40 10.76
N GLU A 97 -15.44 -17.06 9.71
CA GLU A 97 -15.85 -18.00 8.65
C GLU A 97 -14.67 -18.51 7.80
N ASN A 98 -13.57 -17.75 7.77
CA ASN A 98 -12.35 -18.13 7.06
C ASN A 98 -11.35 -18.88 7.96
N ASP A 99 -11.79 -19.36 9.13
CA ASP A 99 -10.97 -20.09 10.13
C ASP A 99 -9.74 -19.27 10.59
N VAL A 100 -9.87 -17.94 10.57
CA VAL A 100 -8.85 -17.01 11.08
C VAL A 100 -8.99 -16.94 12.60
N HIS A 101 -7.84 -16.92 13.30
CA HIS A 101 -7.82 -16.86 14.75
C HIS A 101 -8.63 -15.65 15.29
N PRO A 102 -9.55 -15.82 16.26
CA PRO A 102 -10.45 -14.75 16.71
C PRO A 102 -9.76 -13.46 17.16
N LEU A 103 -8.57 -13.59 17.77
CA LEU A 103 -7.74 -12.43 18.14
C LEU A 103 -7.37 -11.56 16.92
N LEU A 104 -7.05 -12.17 15.77
CA LEU A 104 -6.70 -11.45 14.55
C LEU A 104 -7.94 -10.79 13.93
N VAL A 105 -9.09 -11.46 13.99
CA VAL A 105 -10.40 -10.92 13.56
C VAL A 105 -10.74 -9.67 14.37
N GLU A 106 -10.63 -9.74 15.71
CA GLU A 106 -10.90 -8.60 16.59
C GLU A 106 -9.90 -7.45 16.36
N ALA A 107 -8.62 -7.77 16.20
CA ALA A 107 -7.58 -6.77 15.92
C ALA A 107 -7.86 -6.05 14.59
N ALA A 108 -8.14 -6.80 13.52
CA ALA A 108 -8.46 -6.24 12.21
C ALA A 108 -9.72 -5.36 12.26
N ALA A 109 -10.74 -5.74 13.03
CA ALA A 109 -11.97 -4.95 13.18
C ALA A 109 -11.75 -3.54 13.78
N LYS A 110 -10.67 -3.35 14.55
CA LYS A 110 -10.29 -2.07 15.16
C LYS A 110 -9.52 -1.14 14.22
N VAL A 111 -9.07 -1.63 13.05
CA VAL A 111 -8.30 -0.83 12.09
C VAL A 111 -9.24 0.01 11.22
N ALA A 112 -9.17 1.33 11.36
CA ALA A 112 -9.86 2.30 10.51
C ALA A 112 -11.38 2.02 10.34
N SER A 113 -11.97 2.52 9.25
CA SER A 113 -13.36 2.23 8.89
C SER A 113 -13.46 0.96 8.04
N TYR A 114 -14.66 0.36 7.99
CA TYR A 114 -14.91 -0.83 7.19
C TYR A 114 -14.55 -0.64 5.69
N LEU A 115 -14.84 0.54 5.13
CA LEU A 115 -14.51 0.84 3.73
C LEU A 115 -12.99 0.86 3.48
N VAL A 116 -12.20 1.35 4.43
CA VAL A 116 -10.74 1.33 4.32
C VAL A 116 -10.21 -0.10 4.39
N ARG A 117 -10.78 -0.96 5.24
CA ARG A 117 -10.38 -2.38 5.36
C ARG A 117 -10.64 -3.25 4.13
N LYS A 118 -11.46 -2.77 3.18
CA LYS A 118 -11.67 -3.45 1.89
C LYS A 118 -10.44 -3.39 0.98
N SER A 119 -9.59 -2.38 1.14
CA SER A 119 -8.34 -2.27 0.40
C SER A 119 -7.11 -2.37 1.30
N ALA A 120 -7.18 -1.98 2.58
CA ALA A 120 -6.06 -2.15 3.51
C ALA A 120 -5.73 -3.65 3.68
N THR A 121 -4.46 -3.98 3.52
CA THR A 121 -3.93 -5.35 3.53
C THR A 121 -3.21 -5.63 4.84
N VAL A 122 -3.11 -6.91 5.24
CA VAL A 122 -2.35 -7.34 6.43
C VAL A 122 -0.90 -6.86 6.38
N GLY A 123 -0.17 -7.15 5.30
CA GLY A 123 1.23 -6.74 5.16
C GLY A 123 1.40 -5.22 5.14
N GLY A 124 0.54 -4.53 4.39
CA GLY A 124 0.50 -3.07 4.38
C GLY A 124 0.19 -2.42 5.73
N ASN A 125 -0.51 -3.09 6.66
CA ASN A 125 -0.72 -2.59 8.01
C ASN A 125 0.47 -2.85 8.95
N LEU A 126 1.17 -3.97 8.75
CA LEU A 126 2.35 -4.34 9.55
C LEU A 126 3.59 -3.53 9.18
N CYS A 127 3.75 -3.16 7.92
CA CYS A 127 4.93 -2.49 7.37
C CYS A 127 4.73 -0.97 7.15
N LEU A 128 3.86 -0.34 7.95
CA LEU A 128 3.69 1.12 7.99
C LEU A 128 4.92 1.85 8.53
#